data_AF-A0A3C1GYW4-F1
#
_entry.id   AF-A0A3C1GYW4-F1
#
_cell.length_a   1.000
_cell.length_b   1.000
_cell.length_c   1.000
_cell.angle_alpha   90.00
_cell.angle_beta   90.00
_cell.angle_gamma   90.00
#
_symmetry.space_group_name_H-M   'P 1'
#
loop_
_entity.id
_entity.type
_entity.pdbx_description
1 polymer ?
#
loop_
_entity_poly.entity_id
_entity_poly.type
_entity_poly.pdbx_seq_one_letter_code
_entity_poly.pdbx_strand_id
1 'polypeptide(L)'
;MSGFYFCKQGHLRNFCLSLDNSLSLHIIQEKKGGDMNEVRRIDLTVKQTELETGVTQIIYQGKALRVKNEVMYSLTYNESKTTEVHLEVYLDHLVLKRTGEALTTLTFNPAKKQTGSLSTTYGVISLDILTEQLRITSSRLRWMYRLNQGDELVGAYVSEWTMEETE
;
A
#
# COMPACT_ATOMS: atom_id res chain seq x y z
N MET A 1 -25.20 25.88 20.83
CA MET A 1 -25.35 25.72 19.37
C MET A 1 -25.45 24.24 19.09
N SER A 2 -26.61 23.81 18.59
CA SER A 2 -26.96 22.40 18.44
C SER A 2 -26.41 21.89 17.10
N GLY A 3 -25.49 20.93 17.15
CA GLY A 3 -24.98 20.24 15.96
C GLY A 3 -26.02 19.25 15.45
N PHE A 4 -26.35 19.34 14.16
CA PHE A 4 -27.25 18.39 13.49
C PHE A 4 -26.47 17.16 13.05
N TYR A 5 -26.94 15.99 13.45
CA TYR A 5 -26.43 14.70 12.96
C TYR A 5 -27.30 14.25 11.78
N PHE A 6 -26.74 14.21 10.58
CA PHE A 6 -27.35 13.51 9.45
C PHE A 6 -26.77 12.11 9.36
N CYS A 7 -27.53 11.12 9.85
CA CYS A 7 -27.19 9.71 9.72
C CYS A 7 -28.06 9.11 8.61
N LYS A 8 -27.51 8.92 7.41
CA LYS A 8 -28.22 8.27 6.31
C LYS A 8 -28.01 6.76 6.44
N GLN A 9 -29.03 6.03 6.86
CA GLN A 9 -28.98 4.56 6.91
C GLN A 9 -28.98 3.98 5.49
N GLY A 10 -27.86 3.35 5.13
CA GLY A 10 -27.73 2.45 4.00
C GLY A 10 -26.93 1.23 4.46
N HIS A 11 -27.40 0.03 4.11
CA HIS A 11 -26.79 -1.24 4.49
C HIS A 11 -25.27 -1.25 4.22
N LEU A 12 -24.49 -1.56 5.26
CA LEU A 12 -23.03 -1.75 5.25
C LEU A 12 -22.18 -0.52 4.90
N ARG A 13 -22.11 0.46 5.83
CA ARG A 13 -20.92 1.28 6.21
C ARG A 13 -21.41 2.60 6.84
N ASN A 14 -20.93 2.93 8.04
CA ASN A 14 -21.07 4.29 8.58
C ASN A 14 -19.82 5.08 8.20
N PHE A 15 -19.97 6.07 7.32
CA PHE A 15 -18.98 7.14 7.16
C PHE A 15 -19.50 8.37 7.90
N CYS A 16 -18.79 8.78 8.95
CA CYS A 16 -18.99 10.07 9.58
C CYS A 16 -17.85 11.00 9.17
N LEU A 17 -18.14 12.01 8.35
CA LEU A 17 -17.23 13.12 8.11
C LEU A 17 -17.57 14.24 9.11
N SER A 18 -16.67 14.53 10.04
CA SER A 18 -16.74 15.78 10.81
C SER A 18 -16.05 16.88 10.02
N LEU A 19 -16.82 17.91 9.64
CA LEU A 19 -16.25 19.20 9.22
C LEU A 19 -16.03 20.02 10.50
N ASP A 20 -14.85 19.90 11.09
CA ASP A 20 -14.37 20.88 12.07
C ASP A 20 -13.01 21.42 11.63
N ASN A 21 -12.95 22.75 11.56
CA ASN A 21 -11.89 23.55 10.96
C ASN A 21 -10.72 23.77 11.93
N SER A 22 -10.23 22.70 12.55
CA SER A 22 -9.11 22.70 13.49
C SER A 22 -8.41 21.35 13.43
N LEU A 23 -7.25 21.31 12.76
CA LEU A 23 -6.41 20.11 12.58
C LEU A 23 -5.79 19.65 13.91
N SER A 24 -6.55 18.91 14.71
CA SER A 24 -6.03 18.02 15.74
C SER A 24 -6.72 16.67 15.59
N LEU A 25 -6.10 15.77 14.80
CA LEU A 25 -6.60 14.41 14.64
C LEU A 25 -6.17 13.58 15.87
N HIS A 26 -7.09 13.37 16.79
CA HIS A 26 -6.93 12.41 17.87
C HIS A 26 -6.84 10.98 17.30
N ILE A 27 -5.92 10.19 17.84
CA ILE A 27 -5.75 8.76 17.57
C ILE A 27 -7.05 8.05 17.98
N ILE A 28 -7.84 7.58 17.02
CA ILE A 28 -9.06 6.82 17.30
C ILE A 28 -8.67 5.34 17.42
N GLN A 29 -8.63 4.83 18.65
CA GLN A 29 -8.68 3.39 18.92
C GLN A 29 -10.14 2.93 18.79
N GLU A 30 -10.54 2.40 17.63
CA GLU A 30 -11.87 1.80 17.50
C GLU A 30 -11.87 0.39 18.12
N LYS A 31 -12.37 0.30 19.36
CA LYS A 31 -12.63 -0.97 20.02
C LYS A 31 -13.98 -1.52 19.56
N LYS A 32 -14.00 -2.34 18.51
CA LYS A 32 -15.13 -3.24 18.20
C LYS A 32 -14.65 -4.68 18.30
N GLY A 33 -15.43 -5.49 19.02
CA GLY A 33 -15.09 -6.85 19.48
C GLY A 33 -14.14 -7.65 18.59
N GLY A 34 -13.00 -8.04 19.17
CA GLY A 34 -12.22 -9.20 18.76
C GLY A 34 -10.81 -8.93 18.23
N ASP A 35 -10.55 -7.79 17.59
CA ASP A 35 -9.26 -7.57 16.92
C ASP A 35 -8.80 -6.11 17.08
N MET A 36 -7.67 -5.89 17.75
CA MET A 36 -7.18 -4.56 18.08
C MET A 36 -6.33 -4.02 16.94
N ASN A 37 -6.93 -3.20 16.07
CA ASN A 37 -6.20 -2.53 15.00
C ASN A 37 -5.39 -1.35 15.56
N GLU A 38 -4.07 -1.41 15.43
CA GLU A 38 -3.18 -0.29 15.73
C GLU A 38 -3.04 0.60 14.49
N VAL A 39 -3.50 1.85 14.59
CA VAL A 39 -3.40 2.84 13.51
C VAL A 39 -2.33 3.87 13.86
N ARG A 40 -1.34 4.06 12.98
CA ARG A 40 -0.24 5.03 13.17
C ARG A 40 0.04 5.81 11.89
N ARG A 41 0.53 7.04 12.05
CA ARG A 41 1.17 7.79 10.96
C ARG A 41 2.67 7.55 11.03
N ILE A 42 3.28 7.35 9.87
CA ILE A 42 4.71 7.12 9.74
C ILE A 42 5.30 7.99 8.65
N ASP A 43 6.60 8.26 8.73
CA ASP A 43 7.40 8.69 7.60
C ASP A 43 7.74 7.48 6.74
N LEU A 44 7.48 7.58 5.45
CA LEU A 44 7.70 6.55 4.46
C LEU A 44 8.60 7.07 3.36
N THR A 45 9.68 6.33 3.10
CA THR A 45 10.51 6.51 1.90
C THR A 45 10.45 5.26 1.05
N VAL A 46 10.07 5.41 -0.22
CA VAL A 46 10.02 4.34 -1.22
C VAL A 46 11.10 4.57 -2.26
N LYS A 47 11.96 3.58 -2.44
CA LYS A 47 13.01 3.56 -3.46
C LYS A 47 12.81 2.36 -4.38
N GLN A 48 13.20 2.55 -5.63
CA GLN A 48 13.25 1.47 -6.60
C GLN A 48 14.60 1.53 -7.32
N THR A 49 15.25 0.38 -7.41
CA THR A 49 16.49 0.20 -8.16
C THR A 49 16.22 -0.74 -9.32
N GLU A 50 16.54 -0.32 -10.54
CA GLU A 50 16.49 -1.18 -11.72
C GLU A 50 17.68 -2.14 -11.71
N LEU A 51 17.43 -3.43 -11.94
CA LEU A 51 18.46 -4.47 -11.83
C LEU A 51 19.47 -4.44 -12.97
N GLU A 52 19.05 -4.04 -14.17
CA GLU A 52 19.93 -4.03 -15.35
C GLU A 52 20.91 -2.87 -15.32
N THR A 53 20.43 -1.68 -14.93
CA THR A 53 21.21 -0.45 -14.96
C THR A 53 21.83 -0.10 -13.60
N GLY A 54 21.28 -0.65 -12.51
CA GLY A 54 21.63 -0.27 -11.14
C GLY A 54 21.14 1.12 -10.72
N VAL A 55 20.42 1.83 -11.61
CA VAL A 55 19.91 3.17 -11.33
C VAL A 55 18.87 3.09 -10.22
N THR A 56 19.04 3.95 -9.21
CA THR A 56 18.14 4.03 -8.06
C THR A 56 17.40 5.36 -8.08
N GLN A 57 16.09 5.30 -7.90
CA GLN A 57 15.20 6.45 -7.82
C GLN A 57 14.36 6.41 -6.55
N ILE A 58 14.08 7.60 -6.00
CA ILE A 58 13.10 7.78 -4.92
C ILE A 58 11.74 7.95 -5.59
N ILE A 59 10.85 6.97 -5.40
CA ILE A 59 9.49 6.98 -5.95
C ILE A 59 8.58 7.86 -5.10
N TYR A 60 8.78 7.82 -3.79
CA TYR A 60 7.96 8.55 -2.84
C TYR A 60 8.74 8.86 -1.56
N GLN A 61 8.51 10.05 -1.01
CA GLN A 61 8.97 10.43 0.32
C GLN A 61 7.89 11.31 0.96
N GLY A 62 7.33 10.85 2.08
CA GLY A 62 6.23 11.56 2.73
C GLY A 62 5.60 10.76 3.86
N LYS A 63 4.34 11.06 4.17
CA LYS A 63 3.60 10.41 5.26
C LYS A 63 2.72 9.27 4.74
N ALA A 64 2.72 8.16 5.45
CA ALA A 64 1.81 7.05 5.22
C ALA A 64 0.99 6.72 6.47
N LEU A 65 -0.19 6.13 6.26
CA LEU A 65 -1.00 5.53 7.31
C LEU A 65 -0.65 4.04 7.42
N ARG A 66 -0.19 3.60 8.58
CA ARG A 66 0.00 2.19 8.92
C ARG A 66 -1.18 1.70 9.74
N VAL A 67 -1.78 0.58 9.32
CA VAL A 67 -2.79 -0.15 10.12
C VAL A 67 -2.28 -1.55 10.36
N LYS A 68 -2.10 -1.94 11.62
CA LYS A 68 -1.58 -3.26 12.00
C LYS A 68 -2.62 -4.04 12.78
N ASN A 69 -2.79 -5.31 12.45
CA ASN A 69 -3.52 -6.29 13.25
C ASN A 69 -2.59 -7.47 13.61
N GLU A 70 -3.14 -8.55 14.17
CA GLU A 70 -2.34 -9.70 14.61
C GLU A 70 -1.66 -10.45 13.46
N VAL A 71 -2.23 -10.41 12.25
CA VAL A 71 -1.84 -11.28 11.12
C VAL A 71 -1.08 -10.53 10.03
N MET A 72 -1.31 -9.22 9.91
CA MET A 72 -0.75 -8.38 8.85
C MET A 72 -0.62 -6.93 9.31
N TYR A 73 0.10 -6.14 8.51
CA TYR A 73 -0.11 -4.70 8.51
C TYR A 73 -0.29 -4.18 7.09
N SER A 74 -0.96 -3.05 6.97
CA SER A 74 -1.10 -2.34 5.70
C SER A 74 -0.50 -0.95 5.79
N LEU A 75 -0.08 -0.44 4.64
CA LEU A 75 0.36 0.92 4.43
C LEU A 75 -0.52 1.55 3.35
N THR A 76 -1.05 2.74 3.64
CA THR A 76 -1.78 3.55 2.65
C THR A 76 -1.14 4.93 2.55
N TYR A 77 -0.85 5.38 1.33
CA TYR A 77 -0.36 6.74 1.05
C TYR A 77 -0.74 7.16 -0.37
N ASN A 78 -0.66 8.47 -0.62
CA ASN A 78 -0.90 9.04 -1.95
C ASN A 78 0.45 9.33 -2.61
N GLU A 79 0.81 8.56 -3.64
CA GLU A 79 2.01 8.81 -4.47
C GLU A 79 1.87 10.14 -5.23
N SER A 80 0.64 10.49 -5.62
CA SER A 80 0.31 11.75 -6.27
C SER A 80 -1.11 12.19 -5.89
N LYS A 81 -1.60 13.32 -6.44
CA LYS A 81 -2.99 13.78 -6.21
C LYS A 81 -4.04 12.79 -6.74
N THR A 82 -3.67 11.95 -7.70
CA THR A 82 -4.59 11.04 -8.39
C THR A 82 -4.24 9.58 -8.17
N THR A 83 -3.12 9.27 -7.51
CA THR A 83 -2.63 7.91 -7.30
C THR A 83 -2.53 7.60 -5.81
N GLU A 84 -3.42 6.73 -5.35
CA GLU A 84 -3.37 6.13 -4.02
C GLU A 84 -2.70 4.76 -4.10
N VAL A 85 -1.90 4.45 -3.09
CA VAL A 85 -1.22 3.17 -2.97
C VAL A 85 -1.62 2.51 -1.66
N HIS A 86 -1.95 1.24 -1.77
CA HIS A 86 -2.21 0.36 -0.65
C HIS A 86 -1.29 -0.85 -0.73
N LEU A 87 -0.49 -1.07 0.30
CA LEU A 87 0.36 -2.25 0.44
C LEU A 87 -0.11 -3.07 1.64
N GLU A 88 -0.53 -4.31 1.39
CA GLU A 88 -0.77 -5.29 2.45
C GLU A 88 0.49 -6.13 2.64
N VAL A 89 0.90 -6.28 3.89
CA VAL A 89 2.12 -6.99 4.29
C VAL A 89 1.72 -8.16 5.17
N TYR A 90 1.89 -9.37 4.62
CA TYR A 90 1.73 -10.63 5.32
C TYR A 90 3.11 -11.18 5.70
N LEU A 91 3.15 -12.28 6.46
CA LEU A 91 4.40 -12.89 6.91
C LEU A 91 5.31 -13.34 5.74
N ASP A 92 4.71 -13.85 4.67
CA ASP A 92 5.41 -14.53 3.56
C ASP A 92 5.24 -13.83 2.20
N HIS A 93 4.36 -12.83 2.10
CA HIS A 93 4.07 -12.14 0.86
C HIS A 93 3.56 -10.71 1.05
N LEU A 94 3.60 -9.96 -0.05
CA LEU A 94 3.09 -8.61 -0.15
C LEU A 94 2.02 -8.52 -1.23
N VAL A 95 1.01 -7.68 -1.02
CA VAL A 95 0.03 -7.32 -2.05
C VAL A 95 0.02 -5.81 -2.24
N LEU A 96 0.52 -5.35 -3.38
CA LEU A 96 0.53 -3.95 -3.77
C LEU A 96 -0.68 -3.65 -4.67
N LYS A 97 -1.48 -2.68 -4.27
CA LYS A 97 -2.57 -2.11 -5.06
C LYS A 97 -2.28 -0.64 -5.30
N ARG A 98 -2.34 -0.21 -6.55
CA ARG A 98 -2.30 1.22 -6.93
C ARG A 98 -3.59 1.58 -7.62
N THR A 99 -4.24 2.63 -7.17
CA THR A 99 -5.51 3.14 -7.71
C THR A 99 -5.29 4.56 -8.23
N GLY A 100 -5.72 4.84 -9.46
CA GLY A 100 -5.55 6.15 -10.09
C GLY A 100 -5.86 6.11 -11.57
N GLU A 101 -4.96 6.62 -12.41
CA GLU A 101 -5.08 6.55 -13.87
C GLU A 101 -5.15 5.11 -14.38
N ALA A 102 -4.41 4.21 -13.73
CA ALA A 102 -4.49 2.78 -13.91
C ALA A 102 -4.68 2.07 -12.56
N LEU A 103 -5.46 1.00 -12.56
CA LEU A 103 -5.58 0.10 -11.42
C LEU A 103 -4.51 -0.99 -11.55
N THR A 104 -3.52 -0.99 -10.66
CA THR A 104 -2.48 -2.01 -10.62
C THR A 104 -2.69 -2.90 -9.40
N THR A 105 -2.59 -4.22 -9.56
CA THR A 105 -2.56 -5.18 -8.44
C THR A 105 -1.44 -6.17 -8.67
N LEU A 106 -0.45 -6.19 -7.77
CA LEU A 106 0.72 -7.06 -7.84
C LEU A 106 0.86 -7.82 -6.52
N THR A 107 1.11 -9.13 -6.60
CA THR A 107 1.42 -9.96 -5.42
C THR A 107 2.85 -10.45 -5.51
N PHE A 108 3.61 -10.26 -4.44
CA PHE A 108 5.02 -10.65 -4.36
C PHE A 108 5.18 -11.77 -3.33
N ASN A 109 5.48 -12.98 -3.80
CA ASN A 109 5.70 -14.14 -2.95
C ASN A 109 6.89 -14.96 -3.51
N PRO A 110 7.99 -15.13 -2.78
CA PRO A 110 9.15 -15.89 -3.26
C PRO A 110 8.88 -17.39 -3.51
N ALA A 111 7.86 -17.96 -2.88
CA ALA A 111 7.54 -19.39 -2.99
C ALA A 111 6.78 -19.76 -4.27
N LYS A 112 6.17 -18.77 -4.95
CA LYS A 112 5.32 -19.02 -6.12
C LYS A 112 5.37 -17.87 -7.12
N LYS A 113 5.43 -18.22 -8.41
CA LYS A 113 5.16 -17.26 -9.50
C LYS A 113 3.73 -16.75 -9.35
N GLN A 114 3.52 -15.45 -9.47
CA GLN A 114 2.21 -14.81 -9.34
C GLN A 114 1.82 -14.13 -10.65
N THR A 115 0.52 -13.97 -10.88
CA THR A 115 0.00 -13.11 -11.94
C THR A 115 -0.56 -11.85 -11.31
N GLY A 116 -0.05 -10.69 -11.72
CA GLY A 116 -0.61 -9.39 -11.42
C GLY A 116 -1.37 -8.83 -12.61
N SER A 117 -2.02 -7.68 -12.40
CA SER A 117 -2.79 -7.00 -13.43
C SER A 117 -2.57 -5.50 -13.41
N LEU A 118 -2.52 -4.91 -14.61
CA LEU A 118 -2.60 -3.49 -14.86
C LEU A 118 -3.86 -3.21 -15.70
N SER A 119 -4.87 -2.61 -15.10
CA SER A 119 -6.13 -2.27 -15.75
C SER A 119 -6.17 -0.78 -16.06
N THR A 120 -6.40 -0.45 -17.32
CA THR A 120 -6.58 0.91 -17.84
C THR A 120 -7.95 1.04 -18.48
N THR A 121 -8.31 2.24 -18.95
CA THR A 121 -9.53 2.46 -19.75
C THR A 121 -9.54 1.69 -21.07
N TYR A 122 -8.37 1.28 -21.57
CA TYR A 122 -8.20 0.60 -22.86
C TYR A 122 -8.17 -0.93 -22.74
N GLY A 123 -8.07 -1.47 -21.52
CA GLY A 123 -8.02 -2.91 -21.29
C GLY A 123 -7.20 -3.31 -20.07
N VAL A 124 -7.08 -4.63 -19.88
CA VAL A 124 -6.34 -5.25 -18.78
C VAL A 124 -5.12 -5.97 -19.33
N ILE A 125 -3.95 -5.63 -18.80
CA ILE A 125 -2.68 -6.29 -19.09
C ILE A 125 -2.38 -7.23 -17.92
N SER A 126 -2.17 -8.52 -18.21
CA SER A 126 -1.71 -9.50 -17.22
C SER A 126 -0.20 -9.53 -17.20
N LEU A 127 0.38 -9.51 -16.00
CA LEU A 127 1.83 -9.52 -15.78
C LEU A 127 2.21 -10.73 -14.95
N ASP A 128 3.21 -11.46 -15.42
CA ASP A 128 3.85 -12.53 -14.67
C ASP A 128 4.90 -11.95 -13.73
N ILE A 129 4.79 -12.26 -12.44
CA ILE A 129 5.65 -11.73 -11.38
C ILE A 129 6.48 -12.88 -10.81
N LEU A 130 7.79 -12.76 -10.93
CA LEU A 130 8.75 -13.63 -10.26
C LEU A 130 9.41 -12.84 -9.13
N THR A 131 9.13 -13.22 -7.88
CA THR A 131 9.78 -12.62 -6.70
C THR A 131 10.98 -13.47 -6.32
N GLU A 132 12.18 -12.91 -6.37
CA GLU A 132 13.43 -13.64 -6.07
C GLU A 132 13.80 -13.55 -4.59
N GLN A 133 13.54 -12.40 -3.97
CA GLN A 133 13.84 -12.15 -2.57
C GLN A 133 12.75 -11.29 -1.96
N LEU A 134 12.38 -11.58 -0.71
CA LEU A 134 11.51 -10.76 0.11
C LEU A 134 12.08 -10.72 1.53
N ARG A 135 12.26 -9.52 2.06
CA ARG A 135 12.68 -9.26 3.43
C ARG A 135 11.71 -8.27 4.06
N ILE A 136 11.11 -8.67 5.18
CA ILE A 136 10.11 -7.90 5.90
C ILE A 136 10.62 -7.71 7.33
N THR A 137 10.74 -6.45 7.75
CA THR A 137 10.97 -6.07 9.15
C THR A 137 9.96 -4.98 9.54
N SER A 138 9.92 -4.61 10.82
CA SER A 138 9.03 -3.56 11.32
C SER A 138 9.31 -2.17 10.73
N SER A 139 10.55 -1.91 10.31
CA SER A 139 11.01 -0.60 9.80
C SER A 139 11.46 -0.63 8.32
N ARG A 140 11.57 -1.81 7.70
CA ARG A 140 12.01 -1.92 6.31
C ARG A 140 11.35 -3.10 5.59
N LEU A 141 10.85 -2.82 4.39
CA LEU A 141 10.46 -3.83 3.41
C LEU A 141 11.42 -3.75 2.24
N ARG A 142 11.92 -4.90 1.79
CA ARG A 142 12.75 -4.97 0.58
C ARG A 142 12.44 -6.22 -0.20
N TRP A 143 12.13 -6.08 -1.48
CA TRP A 143 11.90 -7.24 -2.35
C TRP A 143 12.49 -7.02 -3.74
N MET A 144 12.93 -8.12 -4.33
CA MET A 144 13.52 -8.18 -5.66
C MET A 144 12.62 -9.01 -6.56
N TYR A 145 12.27 -8.48 -7.74
CA TYR A 145 11.31 -9.12 -8.61
C TYR A 145 11.53 -8.78 -10.08
N ARG A 146 11.03 -9.67 -10.94
CA ARG A 146 10.91 -9.47 -12.40
C ARG A 146 9.45 -9.48 -12.80
N LEU A 147 9.11 -8.64 -13.76
CA LEU A 147 7.80 -8.55 -14.41
C LEU A 147 7.96 -9.00 -15.86
N ASN A 148 7.18 -9.97 -16.28
CA ASN A 148 7.12 -10.42 -17.67
C ASN A 148 5.71 -10.28 -18.23
N GLN A 149 5.60 -10.08 -19.54
CA GLN A 149 4.36 -10.17 -20.28
C GLN A 149 4.50 -11.29 -21.32
N GLY A 150 3.96 -12.47 -21.01
CA GLY A 150 4.31 -13.68 -21.75
C GLY A 150 5.80 -14.00 -21.57
N ASP A 151 6.54 -14.08 -22.67
CA ASP A 151 7.98 -14.37 -22.68
C ASP A 151 8.87 -13.11 -22.67
N GLU A 152 8.27 -11.91 -22.73
CA GLU A 152 9.00 -10.64 -22.77
C GLU A 152 9.22 -10.10 -21.35
N LEU A 153 10.47 -9.73 -21.04
CA LEU A 153 10.81 -9.03 -19.81
C LEU A 153 10.36 -7.57 -19.90
N VAL A 154 9.42 -7.18 -19.04
CA VAL A 154 8.92 -5.81 -18.93
C VAL A 154 9.81 -4.98 -18.00
N GLY A 155 10.34 -5.61 -16.95
CA GLY A 155 11.26 -4.92 -16.05
C GLY A 155 11.70 -5.77 -14.86
N ALA A 156 12.82 -5.39 -14.27
CA ALA A 156 13.46 -6.12 -13.18
C ALA A 156 13.94 -5.13 -12.12
N TYR A 157 13.44 -5.26 -10.88
CA TYR A 157 13.60 -4.22 -9.86
C TYR A 157 13.89 -4.78 -8.47
N VAL A 158 14.56 -3.97 -7.67
CA VAL A 158 14.54 -4.03 -6.20
C VAL A 158 13.70 -2.87 -5.71
N SER A 159 12.62 -3.16 -4.99
CA SER A 159 11.83 -2.15 -4.28
C SER A 159 12.18 -2.17 -2.80
N GLU A 160 12.29 -0.98 -2.22
CA GLU A 160 12.62 -0.79 -0.82
C GLU A 160 11.76 0.30 -0.18
N TRP A 161 11.10 -0.05 0.91
CA TRP A 161 10.27 0.87 1.70
C TRP A 161 10.88 0.95 3.09
N THR A 162 11.24 2.16 3.51
CA THR A 162 11.75 2.45 4.86
C THR A 162 10.70 3.23 5.62
N MET A 163 10.40 2.77 6.83
CA MET A 163 9.32 3.26 7.69
C MET A 163 9.93 3.77 9.00
N GLU A 164 9.67 5.04 9.29
CA GLU A 164 10.11 5.71 10.52
C GLU A 164 8.88 6.21 11.28
N GLU A 165 8.84 5.97 12.59
CA GLU A 165 7.71 6.45 13.40
C GLU A 165 7.79 7.97 13.53
N THR A 166 6.66 8.65 13.32
CA THR A 166 6.58 10.09 13.53
C THR A 166 6.40 10.37 15.02
N GLU A 167 7.26 11.22 15.59
CA GLU A 167 7.14 11.75 16.96
C GLU A 167 5.84 12.54 17.20
#